data_AF-A0AAN6LF45-F1
#
_entry.id   AF-A0AAN6LF45-F1
#
_cell.length_a   1.000
_cell.length_b   1.000
_cell.length_c   1.000
_cell.angle_alpha   90.00
_cell.angle_beta   90.00
_cell.angle_gamma   90.00
#
_symmetry.space_group_name_H-M   'P 1'
#
loop_
_entity.id
_entity.type
_entity.pdbx_description
1 polymer ?
#
loop_
_entity_poly.entity_id
_entity_poly.type
_entity_poly.pdbx_seq_one_letter_code
_entity_poly.pdbx_strand_id
1 'polypeptide(L)'
;MSPELENGGLGNALTSSCSEGPYDQPSNNGRQKKSILDLPREGNPLVIKLIQEIASYVPTDRDLCRMVRAHEYFVQTIIPPGSGVWRNRFMARYDPPPSDRTSEEVKYEYKTRSIILDRAPSFQSGEGVKERIWLQVLTTLLAEAYTAKPYQQADGSLWIPRNDACIKAAIMESDFLNRPVVGDGSNFSVKPSRPFLSAQIATTYLALDLRLEFRSLRTDYDLAVVYGFAAPPPLISDGDIDLFQLLHIRNFWKRHLTNPGEDTFYAVYSNILEPCIHPLPRTLSELQERQTCGDLSTHLSRNDVQRLTLLPTPTTTTNNTTVWPPLFNSAHPISPTIPAASRIYFHGTQSPCTQPNHPPTPPTTATTQERILGFTEPLPSQSSIPGWRRICFIIYTVNAESVLAETYDTNTVDGDGNVVDDGVNGEGREEWFPSTWATDYFLLADGYEGVVLPGGGIMMGRWVDLIGTEGEGEMGMGTGVRADMGPFIFWVG
;
A
#
# COMPACT_ATOMS: atom_id res chain seq x y z
N MET A 1 -11.41 4.77 44.40
CA MET A 1 -10.22 5.30 45.11
C MET A 1 -9.71 6.49 44.31
N SER A 2 -10.08 7.69 44.74
CA SER A 2 -9.47 8.95 44.32
C SER A 2 -8.08 9.10 44.95
N PRO A 3 -7.25 9.99 44.40
CA PRO A 3 -6.67 11.00 45.26
C PRO A 3 -6.76 12.43 44.69
N GLU A 4 -6.92 13.37 45.62
CA GLU A 4 -6.98 14.83 45.52
C GLU A 4 -5.59 15.47 45.72
N LEU A 5 -5.57 16.82 45.54
CA LEU A 5 -4.60 17.86 45.96
C LEU A 5 -3.49 18.18 44.95
N GLU A 6 -3.18 19.43 44.55
CA GLU A 6 -3.50 20.81 44.97
C GLU A 6 -3.19 21.72 43.75
N ASN A 7 -4.07 22.60 43.24
CA ASN A 7 -4.40 23.98 43.62
C ASN A 7 -3.25 25.01 43.77
N GLY A 8 -3.25 25.97 42.84
CA GLY A 8 -2.53 27.25 42.87
C GLY A 8 -2.17 27.66 41.44
N GLY A 9 -2.61 28.76 40.85
CA GLY A 9 -3.38 29.92 41.28
C GLY A 9 -3.02 31.02 40.27
N LEU A 10 -3.98 31.58 39.53
CA LEU A 10 -3.87 32.85 38.77
C LEU A 10 -5.22 33.14 38.12
N GLY A 11 -6.17 33.57 38.96
CA GLY A 11 -7.38 34.25 38.56
C GLY A 11 -7.36 35.67 39.12
N ASN A 12 -7.83 36.62 38.32
CA ASN A 12 -8.15 38.01 38.66
C ASN A 12 -6.98 39.00 38.72
N ALA A 13 -6.68 39.59 37.57
CA ALA A 13 -6.32 41.00 37.48
C ALA A 13 -6.77 41.51 36.12
N LEU A 14 -7.85 42.30 36.08
CA LEU A 14 -8.12 43.40 35.12
C LEU A 14 -9.54 43.94 35.38
N THR A 15 -9.75 44.50 36.58
CA THR A 15 -10.79 45.49 36.84
C THR A 15 -10.21 46.52 37.80
N SER A 16 -9.89 47.72 37.30
CA SER A 16 -9.95 48.99 38.06
C SER A 16 -9.18 50.11 37.35
N SER A 17 -9.79 51.30 37.41
CA SER A 17 -9.25 52.65 37.24
C SER A 17 -9.08 53.17 35.81
N CYS A 18 -10.04 54.01 35.40
CA CYS A 18 -9.73 55.38 34.99
C CYS A 18 -10.94 56.28 35.25
N SER A 19 -10.66 57.35 35.98
CA SER A 19 -11.50 58.42 36.52
C SER A 19 -12.36 59.17 35.50
N GLU A 20 -13.57 59.54 35.94
CA GLU A 20 -14.41 60.58 35.35
C GLU A 20 -13.80 61.98 35.60
N GLY A 21 -13.88 62.84 34.58
CA GLY A 21 -13.54 64.28 34.60
C GLY A 21 -14.07 64.95 33.32
N PRO A 22 -14.38 66.26 33.33
CA PRO A 22 -15.70 66.77 32.93
C PRO A 22 -15.84 67.22 31.46
N TYR A 23 -17.12 67.29 31.06
CA TYR A 23 -17.74 67.98 29.92
C TYR A 23 -16.87 68.98 29.13
N ASP A 24 -16.83 68.76 27.81
CA ASP A 24 -16.86 69.82 26.80
C ASP A 24 -17.66 69.36 25.58
N GLN A 25 -18.75 70.08 25.28
CA GLN A 25 -19.46 69.97 24.00
C GLN A 25 -18.73 70.76 22.93
N PRO A 26 -18.71 70.27 21.68
CA PRO A 26 -18.77 71.17 20.55
C PRO A 26 -19.96 70.86 19.63
N SER A 27 -20.80 71.87 19.51
CA SER A 27 -21.48 72.36 18.31
C SER A 27 -21.74 71.38 17.17
N ASN A 28 -23.03 71.10 17.01
CA ASN A 28 -23.71 70.70 15.80
C ASN A 28 -23.25 71.55 14.60
N ASN A 29 -22.58 70.95 13.61
CA ASN A 29 -22.60 71.47 12.24
C ASN A 29 -22.40 70.33 11.25
N GLY A 30 -23.44 70.14 10.43
CA GLY A 30 -23.56 69.06 9.48
C GLY A 30 -22.47 69.08 8.41
N ARG A 31 -21.85 67.92 8.23
CA ARG A 31 -21.40 67.47 6.92
C ARG A 31 -21.37 65.94 6.96
N GLN A 32 -22.46 65.32 6.50
CA GLN A 32 -22.47 63.91 6.13
C GLN A 32 -21.41 63.71 5.04
N LYS A 33 -20.19 63.36 5.43
CA LYS A 33 -19.30 62.62 4.54
C LYS A 33 -19.79 61.19 4.57
N LYS A 34 -20.67 60.84 3.61
CA LYS A 34 -20.92 59.43 3.28
C LYS A 34 -19.59 58.85 2.82
N SER A 35 -18.96 58.08 3.71
CA SER A 35 -17.81 57.29 3.36
C SER A 35 -18.25 56.22 2.37
N ILE A 36 -17.43 55.94 1.37
CA ILE A 36 -17.65 54.87 0.39
C ILE A 36 -17.58 53.46 1.05
N LEU A 37 -17.41 53.43 2.38
CA LEU A 37 -17.40 52.27 3.27
C LEU A 37 -18.54 52.31 4.30
N ASP A 38 -19.73 52.80 3.94
CA ASP A 38 -20.96 52.41 4.64
C ASP A 38 -21.23 50.91 4.36
N LEU A 39 -20.32 50.06 4.83
CA LEU A 39 -20.47 48.61 4.84
C LEU A 39 -21.75 48.29 5.63
N PRO A 40 -22.54 47.29 5.19
CA PRO A 40 -23.79 46.97 5.83
C PRO A 40 -23.58 46.71 7.32
N ARG A 41 -24.47 47.28 8.14
CA ARG A 41 -24.53 47.17 9.61
C ARG A 41 -24.00 45.82 10.10
N GLU A 42 -23.16 45.87 11.13
CA GLU A 42 -22.68 44.69 11.87
C GLU A 42 -23.82 43.66 12.01
N GLY A 43 -23.55 42.42 11.58
CA GLY A 43 -24.54 41.35 11.54
C GLY A 43 -25.24 41.12 10.20
N ASN A 44 -24.93 41.86 9.13
CA ASN A 44 -25.43 41.52 7.79
C ASN A 44 -24.84 40.16 7.32
N PRO A 45 -25.69 39.15 7.01
CA PRO A 45 -25.23 37.82 6.59
C PRO A 45 -24.31 37.82 5.36
N LEU A 46 -24.48 38.75 4.42
CA LEU A 46 -23.62 38.88 3.25
C LEU A 46 -22.22 39.38 3.61
N VAL A 47 -22.13 40.33 4.56
CA VAL A 47 -20.84 40.85 5.05
C VAL A 47 -20.11 39.77 5.83
N ILE A 48 -20.82 39.01 6.66
CA ILE A 48 -20.28 37.85 7.37
C ILE A 48 -19.69 36.84 6.38
N LYS A 49 -20.45 36.46 5.35
CA LYS A 49 -19.98 35.52 4.31
C LYS A 49 -18.75 36.04 3.58
N LEU A 50 -18.75 37.31 3.16
CA LEU A 50 -17.62 37.92 2.46
C LEU A 50 -16.35 37.95 3.33
N ILE A 51 -16.48 38.29 4.62
CA ILE A 51 -15.35 38.26 5.56
C ILE A 51 -14.82 36.84 5.73
N GLN A 52 -15.69 35.84 5.89
CA GLN A 52 -15.27 34.44 5.99
C GLN A 52 -14.61 33.94 4.69
N GLU A 53 -15.10 34.37 3.53
CA GLU A 53 -14.50 34.05 2.24
C GLU A 53 -13.08 34.64 2.14
N ILE A 54 -12.91 35.93 2.41
CA ILE A 54 -11.60 36.59 2.45
C ILE A 54 -10.66 35.88 3.44
N ALA A 55 -11.15 35.59 4.65
CA ALA A 55 -10.38 34.90 5.69
C ALA A 55 -9.93 33.49 5.26
N SER A 56 -10.71 32.81 4.41
CA SER A 56 -10.36 31.49 3.88
C SER A 56 -9.14 31.55 2.95
N TYR A 57 -8.96 32.65 2.22
CA TYR A 57 -7.84 32.85 1.28
C TYR A 57 -6.60 33.50 1.89
N VAL A 58 -6.61 33.83 3.19
CA VAL A 58 -5.43 34.37 3.85
C VAL A 58 -4.25 33.37 3.75
N PRO A 59 -3.03 33.79 3.35
CA PRO A 59 -1.98 32.83 2.97
C PRO A 59 -1.56 31.85 4.07
N THR A 60 -1.46 32.32 5.31
CA THR A 60 -0.96 31.50 6.43
C THR A 60 -1.90 31.54 7.63
N ASP A 61 -1.84 30.49 8.46
CA ASP A 61 -2.60 30.44 9.72
C ASP A 61 -2.17 31.55 10.69
N ARG A 62 -0.91 31.98 10.59
CA ARG A 62 -0.37 33.10 11.36
C ARG A 62 -1.03 34.42 10.95
N ASP A 63 -1.22 34.64 9.66
CA ASP A 63 -1.87 35.85 9.15
C ASP A 63 -3.38 35.84 9.45
N LEU A 64 -4.02 34.67 9.41
CA LEU A 64 -5.41 34.53 9.86
C LEU A 64 -5.54 34.88 11.35
N CYS A 65 -4.62 34.41 12.18
CA CYS A 65 -4.57 34.80 13.59
C CYS A 65 -4.37 36.31 13.78
N ARG A 66 -3.54 36.96 12.96
CA ARG A 66 -3.34 38.42 12.99
C ARG A 66 -4.61 39.17 12.58
N MET A 67 -5.29 38.72 11.53
CA MET A 67 -6.58 39.29 11.09
C MET A 67 -7.62 39.21 12.20
N VAL A 68 -7.77 38.04 12.84
CA VAL A 68 -8.70 37.84 13.96
C VAL A 68 -8.37 38.75 15.14
N ARG A 69 -7.08 38.99 15.42
CA ARG A 69 -6.64 39.87 16.52
C ARG A 69 -6.75 41.36 16.22
N ALA A 70 -6.97 41.74 14.96
CA ALA A 70 -7.03 43.14 14.57
C ALA A 70 -8.32 43.83 15.03
N HIS A 71 -9.44 43.10 15.14
CA HIS A 71 -10.73 43.67 15.51
C HIS A 71 -11.70 42.63 16.09
N GLU A 72 -12.52 43.01 17.08
CA GLU A 72 -13.49 42.11 17.73
C GLU A 72 -14.50 41.53 16.72
N TYR A 73 -14.98 42.35 15.78
CA TYR A 73 -15.88 41.91 14.71
C TYR A 73 -15.32 40.74 13.87
N PHE A 74 -14.00 40.70 13.63
CA PHE A 74 -13.37 39.56 12.95
C PHE A 74 -13.39 38.31 13.82
N VAL A 75 -13.16 38.43 15.12
CA VAL A 75 -13.29 37.32 16.08
C VAL A 75 -14.70 36.75 16.01
N GLN A 76 -15.71 37.61 16.15
CA GLN A 76 -17.12 37.22 16.15
C GLN A 76 -17.59 36.63 14.81
N THR A 77 -16.89 36.89 13.72
CA THR A 77 -17.25 36.40 12.37
C THR A 77 -16.49 35.13 11.96
N ILE A 78 -15.21 35.00 12.33
CA ILE A 78 -14.29 33.94 11.85
C ILE A 78 -14.20 32.77 12.83
N ILE A 79 -14.27 33.03 14.14
CA ILE A 79 -14.03 32.02 15.18
C ILE A 79 -15.25 31.14 15.55
N PRO A 80 -16.52 31.59 15.43
CA PRO A 80 -17.66 30.81 15.91
C PRO A 80 -17.70 29.38 15.34
N PRO A 81 -18.31 28.42 16.06
CA PRO A 81 -18.41 27.02 15.63
C PRO A 81 -19.03 26.81 14.24
N GLY A 82 -19.96 27.70 13.84
CA GLY A 82 -20.60 27.67 12.52
C GLY A 82 -19.78 28.25 11.38
N SER A 83 -18.60 28.85 11.64
CA SER A 83 -17.80 29.50 10.60
C SER A 83 -17.23 28.51 9.59
N GLY A 84 -17.37 28.83 8.30
CA GLY A 84 -16.85 27.99 7.20
C GLY A 84 -15.34 28.08 6.99
N VAL A 85 -14.66 29.06 7.62
CA VAL A 85 -13.25 29.40 7.33
C VAL A 85 -12.32 28.21 7.50
N TRP A 86 -12.40 27.52 8.64
CA TRP A 86 -11.50 26.38 8.91
C TRP A 86 -11.83 25.16 8.07
N ARG A 87 -13.11 24.95 7.70
CA ARG A 87 -13.48 23.87 6.77
C ARG A 87 -12.93 24.16 5.37
N ASN A 88 -13.02 25.41 4.90
CA ASN A 88 -12.45 25.81 3.61
C ASN A 88 -10.92 25.60 3.60
N ARG A 89 -10.23 26.00 4.67
CA ARG A 89 -8.78 25.78 4.81
C ARG A 89 -8.42 24.30 4.93
N PHE A 90 -9.24 23.50 5.61
CA PHE A 90 -9.08 22.05 5.68
C PHE A 90 -9.20 21.44 4.29
N MET A 91 -10.27 21.75 3.55
CA MET A 91 -10.48 21.27 2.19
C MET A 91 -9.41 21.79 1.22
N ALA A 92 -8.76 22.92 1.49
CA ALA A 92 -7.64 23.38 0.66
C ALA A 92 -6.37 22.52 0.83
N ARG A 93 -6.16 21.90 2.00
CA ARG A 93 -4.93 21.15 2.33
C ARG A 93 -5.12 19.63 2.39
N TYR A 94 -6.28 19.16 2.84
CA TYR A 94 -6.60 17.76 3.10
C TYR A 94 -7.83 17.32 2.31
N ASP A 95 -8.06 16.02 2.27
CA ASP A 95 -9.25 15.45 1.64
C ASP A 95 -10.54 15.88 2.35
N PRO A 96 -11.69 15.93 1.65
CA PRO A 96 -12.95 16.34 2.28
C PRO A 96 -13.28 15.47 3.51
N PRO A 97 -13.63 16.09 4.65
CA PRO A 97 -14.03 15.32 5.82
C PRO A 97 -15.41 14.68 5.58
N PRO A 98 -15.76 13.62 6.33
CA PRO A 98 -17.12 13.07 6.34
C PRO A 98 -18.20 14.14 6.55
N SER A 99 -19.35 13.98 5.88
CA SER A 99 -20.40 15.01 5.82
C SER A 99 -21.11 15.27 7.16
N ASP A 100 -21.02 14.34 8.10
CA ASP A 100 -21.56 14.43 9.45
C ASP A 100 -20.70 15.28 10.40
N ARG A 101 -19.50 15.67 10.00
CA ARG A 101 -18.58 16.45 10.85
C ARG A 101 -18.88 17.95 10.87
N THR A 102 -18.96 18.49 12.08
CA THR A 102 -19.18 19.92 12.34
C THR A 102 -17.94 20.76 11.97
N SER A 103 -18.12 22.08 11.75
CA SER A 103 -16.98 22.94 11.36
C SER A 103 -15.98 23.08 12.51
N GLU A 104 -16.47 22.94 13.74
CA GLU A 104 -15.67 22.99 14.95
C GLU A 104 -14.77 21.75 15.07
N GLU A 105 -15.28 20.55 14.81
CA GLU A 105 -14.45 19.33 14.78
C GLU A 105 -13.39 19.40 13.68
N VAL A 106 -13.78 19.84 12.47
CA VAL A 106 -12.84 20.02 11.35
C VAL A 106 -11.77 21.07 11.68
N LYS A 107 -12.12 22.13 12.41
CA LYS A 107 -11.16 23.13 12.90
C LYS A 107 -10.14 22.53 13.87
N TYR A 108 -10.57 21.73 14.84
CA TYR A 108 -9.64 21.09 15.79
C TYR A 108 -8.71 20.12 15.07
N GLU A 109 -9.24 19.34 14.14
CA GLU A 109 -8.42 18.42 13.35
C GLU A 109 -7.43 19.14 12.46
N TYR A 110 -7.87 20.16 11.71
CA TYR A 110 -7.00 21.00 10.89
C TYR A 110 -5.81 21.51 11.70
N LYS A 111 -6.09 22.13 12.85
CA LYS A 111 -5.05 22.69 13.73
C LYS A 111 -4.12 21.61 14.27
N THR A 112 -4.67 20.46 14.66
CA THR A 112 -3.88 19.34 15.17
C THR A 112 -2.94 18.83 14.09
N ARG A 113 -3.45 18.55 12.88
CA ARG A 113 -2.65 18.09 11.75
C ARG A 113 -1.59 19.10 11.38
N SER A 114 -1.95 20.38 11.21
CA SER A 114 -0.99 21.43 10.88
C SER A 114 0.13 21.53 11.92
N ILE A 115 -0.18 21.54 13.22
CA ILE A 115 0.84 21.64 14.28
C ILE A 115 1.75 20.41 14.34
N ILE A 116 1.19 19.21 14.19
CA ILE A 116 1.94 17.96 14.32
C ILE A 116 2.79 17.71 13.08
N LEU A 117 2.25 17.92 11.87
CA LEU A 117 2.96 17.67 10.61
C LEU A 117 4.06 18.70 10.36
N ASP A 118 3.88 19.96 10.77
CA ASP A 118 4.93 21.00 10.68
C ASP A 118 6.12 20.73 11.63
N ARG A 119 6.07 19.67 12.45
CA ARG A 119 7.13 19.26 13.37
C ARG A 119 7.64 17.87 13.02
N ALA A 120 8.49 17.81 12.00
CA ALA A 120 9.11 16.56 11.59
C ALA A 120 9.85 15.88 12.77
N PRO A 121 9.47 14.64 13.14
CA PRO A 121 10.15 13.90 14.19
C PRO A 121 11.43 13.24 13.66
N SER A 122 12.27 12.76 14.58
CA SER A 122 13.37 11.85 14.26
C SER A 122 13.14 10.49 14.90
N PHE A 123 13.17 9.45 14.07
CA PHE A 123 13.00 8.06 14.45
C PHE A 123 14.32 7.36 14.75
N GLN A 124 15.48 8.04 14.64
CA GLN A 124 16.81 7.46 14.91
C GLN A 124 16.90 6.77 16.28
N SER A 125 16.20 7.27 17.29
CA SER A 125 16.19 6.70 18.66
C SER A 125 14.97 5.83 18.97
N GLY A 126 14.17 5.48 17.96
CA GLY A 126 12.92 4.73 18.13
C GLY A 126 11.66 5.59 18.21
N GLU A 127 10.59 5.02 18.76
CA GLU A 127 9.26 5.66 18.81
C GLU A 127 8.97 6.24 20.19
N GLY A 128 9.41 7.48 20.41
CA GLY A 128 9.03 8.28 21.57
C GLY A 128 7.60 8.81 21.48
N VAL A 129 7.22 9.66 22.43
CA VAL A 129 5.85 10.22 22.50
C VAL A 129 5.55 11.08 21.27
N LYS A 130 6.52 11.88 20.80
CA LYS A 130 6.35 12.78 19.65
C LYS A 130 6.17 11.99 18.36
N GLU A 131 7.02 10.97 18.16
CA GLU A 131 6.99 10.08 17.01
C GLU A 131 5.66 9.33 16.93
N ARG A 132 5.14 8.85 18.06
CA ARG A 132 3.84 8.15 18.10
C ARG A 132 2.66 9.07 17.78
N ILE A 133 2.65 10.30 18.28
CA ILE A 133 1.59 11.28 17.95
C ILE A 133 1.65 11.64 16.47
N TRP A 134 2.86 11.83 15.93
CA TRP A 134 3.05 12.08 14.51
C TRP A 134 2.59 10.90 13.65
N LEU A 135 2.96 9.66 14.03
CA LEU A 135 2.48 8.44 13.37
C LEU A 135 0.97 8.32 13.41
N GLN A 136 0.33 8.66 14.53
CA GLN A 136 -1.12 8.64 14.63
C GLN A 136 -1.74 9.57 13.57
N VAL A 137 -1.23 10.80 13.44
CA VAL A 137 -1.69 11.72 12.39
C VAL A 137 -1.42 11.15 10.99
N LEU A 138 -0.22 10.63 10.73
CA LEU A 138 0.12 10.04 9.42
C LEU A 138 -0.81 8.87 9.06
N THR A 139 -1.08 7.96 10.01
CA THR A 139 -2.00 6.82 9.80
C THR A 139 -3.42 7.27 9.51
N THR A 140 -3.90 8.38 10.11
CA THR A 140 -5.22 8.94 9.77
C THR A 140 -5.26 9.47 8.34
N LEU A 141 -4.19 10.14 7.88
CA LEU A 141 -4.11 10.62 6.49
C LEU A 141 -4.09 9.46 5.50
N LEU A 142 -3.31 8.41 5.79
CA LEU A 142 -3.26 7.19 4.97
C LEU A 142 -4.62 6.49 4.94
N ALA A 143 -5.28 6.36 6.08
CA ALA A 143 -6.59 5.75 6.15
C ALA A 143 -7.63 6.50 5.30
N GLU A 144 -7.64 7.83 5.36
CA GLU A 144 -8.50 8.67 4.55
C GLU A 144 -8.19 8.57 3.06
N ALA A 145 -6.90 8.64 2.68
CA ALA A 145 -6.47 8.57 1.29
C ALA A 145 -6.91 7.27 0.61
N TYR A 146 -6.83 6.13 1.34
CA TYR A 146 -7.21 4.82 0.80
C TYR A 146 -8.69 4.44 1.02
N THR A 147 -9.44 5.19 1.83
CA THR A 147 -10.89 5.01 1.97
C THR A 147 -11.65 5.82 0.94
N ALA A 148 -11.09 6.95 0.50
CA ALA A 148 -11.72 7.83 -0.45
C ALA A 148 -11.95 7.09 -1.77
N LYS A 149 -13.23 6.81 -2.07
CA LYS A 149 -13.64 6.33 -3.39
C LYS A 149 -13.27 7.42 -4.40
N PRO A 150 -12.73 7.09 -5.57
CA PRO A 150 -12.54 8.07 -6.62
C PRO A 150 -13.91 8.67 -6.96
N TYR A 151 -14.17 9.85 -6.43
CA TYR A 151 -15.29 10.66 -6.89
C TYR A 151 -14.90 11.03 -8.32
N GLN A 152 -15.58 10.45 -9.32
CA GLN A 152 -15.49 11.01 -10.67
C GLN A 152 -15.96 12.45 -10.53
N GLN A 153 -15.04 13.40 -10.73
CA GLN A 153 -15.44 14.78 -10.89
C GLN A 153 -16.39 14.84 -12.10
N ALA A 154 -17.33 15.79 -12.08
CA ALA A 154 -18.32 15.94 -13.14
C ALA A 154 -17.70 16.17 -14.54
N ASP A 155 -16.40 16.47 -14.60
CA ASP A 155 -15.61 16.71 -15.80
C ASP A 155 -14.78 15.47 -16.26
N GLY A 156 -14.90 14.33 -15.58
CA GLY A 156 -14.14 13.12 -15.89
C GLY A 156 -12.66 13.16 -15.48
N SER A 157 -12.21 14.19 -14.75
CA SER A 157 -10.85 14.25 -14.21
C SER A 157 -10.66 13.26 -13.05
N LEU A 158 -9.47 12.63 -13.00
CA LEU A 158 -9.09 11.79 -11.86
C LEU A 158 -8.98 12.67 -10.62
N TRP A 159 -9.75 12.33 -9.58
CA TRP A 159 -9.56 12.91 -8.25
C TRP A 159 -8.20 12.49 -7.70
N ILE A 160 -7.32 13.47 -7.45
CA ILE A 160 -6.03 13.26 -6.79
C ILE A 160 -6.25 13.50 -5.29
N PRO A 161 -6.03 12.49 -4.42
CA PRO A 161 -6.11 12.68 -2.98
C PRO A 161 -5.16 13.80 -2.54
N ARG A 162 -5.67 14.82 -1.85
CA ARG A 162 -4.85 15.89 -1.27
C ARG A 162 -4.02 15.38 -0.11
N ASN A 163 -4.49 14.34 0.57
CA ASN A 163 -3.73 13.71 1.64
C ASN A 163 -2.42 13.10 1.13
N ASP A 164 -2.32 12.64 -0.12
CA ASP A 164 -1.07 12.09 -0.69
C ASP A 164 0.06 13.13 -0.71
N ALA A 165 -0.25 14.36 -1.09
CA ALA A 165 0.72 15.46 -1.07
C ALA A 165 1.18 15.78 0.36
N CYS A 166 0.26 15.75 1.33
CA CYS A 166 0.57 15.95 2.74
C CYS A 166 1.43 14.81 3.32
N ILE A 167 1.09 13.55 3.01
CA ILE A 167 1.85 12.35 3.40
C ILE A 167 3.27 12.45 2.86
N LYS A 168 3.42 12.73 1.56
CA LYS A 168 4.72 12.90 0.92
C LYS A 168 5.54 14.00 1.60
N ALA A 169 4.99 15.19 1.78
CA ALA A 169 5.68 16.31 2.42
C ALA A 169 6.14 15.95 3.84
N ALA A 170 5.25 15.40 4.66
CA ALA A 170 5.55 15.01 6.03
C ALA A 170 6.67 13.96 6.10
N ILE A 171 6.66 12.98 5.19
CA ILE A 171 7.70 11.95 5.12
C ILE A 171 9.04 12.55 4.69
N MET A 172 9.05 13.40 3.66
CA MET A 172 10.27 14.04 3.14
C MET A 172 10.96 14.95 4.17
N GLU A 173 10.21 15.56 5.07
CA GLU A 173 10.77 16.41 6.14
C GLU A 173 11.30 15.59 7.33
N SER A 174 11.04 14.28 7.38
CA SER A 174 11.42 13.36 8.47
C SER A 174 12.46 12.33 8.04
N ASP A 175 13.00 11.57 9.00
CA ASP A 175 13.84 10.39 8.73
C ASP A 175 13.05 9.05 8.73
N PHE A 176 11.71 9.13 8.64
CA PHE A 176 10.80 8.00 8.77
C PHE A 176 11.16 6.80 7.86
N LEU A 177 11.35 7.04 6.55
CA LEU A 177 11.74 6.00 5.58
C LEU A 177 13.23 5.64 5.60
N ASN A 178 14.03 6.33 6.42
CA ASN A 178 15.48 6.12 6.57
C ASN A 178 15.83 5.27 7.81
N ARG A 179 14.86 4.99 8.69
CA ARG A 179 15.07 4.16 9.86
C ARG A 179 15.22 2.67 9.45
N PRO A 180 16.33 2.02 9.81
CA PRO A 180 16.53 0.60 9.53
C PRO A 180 15.68 -0.27 10.46
N VAL A 181 15.40 -1.49 10.00
CA VAL A 181 14.64 -2.50 10.76
C VAL A 181 15.57 -3.44 11.49
N VAL A 182 16.69 -3.77 10.86
CA VAL A 182 17.79 -4.53 11.46
C VAL A 182 18.75 -3.51 12.06
N GLY A 183 18.92 -3.57 13.38
CA GLY A 183 19.94 -2.78 14.06
C GLY A 183 21.33 -3.23 13.62
N ASP A 184 22.26 -2.29 13.48
CA ASP A 184 23.67 -2.58 13.60
C ASP A 184 23.87 -3.24 14.97
N GLY A 185 24.27 -4.52 14.98
CA GLY A 185 24.22 -5.35 16.17
C GLY A 185 24.65 -4.62 17.44
N SER A 186 23.70 -4.43 18.37
CA SER A 186 23.84 -4.23 19.83
C SER A 186 22.93 -3.18 20.49
N ASN A 187 22.26 -2.24 19.79
CA ASN A 187 21.60 -1.11 20.50
C ASN A 187 20.11 -0.82 20.24
N PHE A 188 19.40 -1.53 19.35
CA PHE A 188 17.95 -1.31 19.18
C PHE A 188 17.12 -2.35 19.94
N SER A 189 16.95 -2.13 21.25
CA SER A 189 16.16 -2.99 22.16
C SER A 189 14.65 -3.01 21.87
N VAL A 190 14.12 -2.14 21.01
CA VAL A 190 12.67 -1.95 20.87
C VAL A 190 12.22 -2.28 19.46
N LYS A 191 11.47 -3.39 19.34
CA LYS A 191 10.75 -3.78 18.13
C LYS A 191 9.84 -2.62 17.68
N PRO A 192 9.87 -2.22 16.39
CA PRO A 192 9.00 -1.15 15.89
C PRO A 192 7.52 -1.47 16.13
N SER A 193 6.72 -0.43 16.39
CA SER A 193 5.28 -0.60 16.60
C SER A 193 4.57 -1.01 15.32
N ARG A 194 3.40 -1.65 15.46
CA ARG A 194 2.57 -2.02 14.31
C ARG A 194 2.17 -0.81 13.44
N PRO A 195 1.77 0.36 14.00
CA PRO A 195 1.53 1.58 13.22
C PRO A 195 2.72 2.03 12.38
N PHE A 196 3.94 1.96 12.94
CA PHE A 196 5.16 2.31 12.21
C PHE A 196 5.39 1.36 11.03
N LEU A 197 5.29 0.05 11.26
CA LEU A 197 5.47 -0.97 10.22
C LEU A 197 4.41 -0.85 9.12
N SER A 198 3.13 -0.72 9.48
CA SER A 198 2.05 -0.59 8.50
C SER A 198 2.16 0.68 7.66
N ALA A 199 2.54 1.81 8.27
CA ALA A 199 2.75 3.06 7.53
C ALA A 199 3.99 3.01 6.62
N GLN A 200 5.09 2.39 7.07
CA GLN A 200 6.29 2.15 6.23
C GLN A 200 5.95 1.34 4.99
N ILE A 201 5.18 0.26 5.15
CA ILE A 201 4.76 -0.58 4.03
C ILE A 201 3.75 0.15 3.13
N ALA A 202 2.73 0.80 3.69
CA ALA A 202 1.73 1.53 2.91
C ALA A 202 2.34 2.65 2.04
N THR A 203 3.48 3.19 2.47
CA THR A 203 4.21 4.26 1.78
C THR A 203 5.36 3.73 0.91
N THR A 204 5.38 2.43 0.58
CA THR A 204 6.41 1.81 -0.28
C THR A 204 6.57 2.53 -1.62
N TYR A 205 5.49 3.05 -2.19
CA TYR A 205 5.53 3.79 -3.46
C TYR A 205 6.46 5.02 -3.40
N LEU A 206 6.57 5.70 -2.24
CA LEU A 206 7.53 6.78 -2.05
C LEU A 206 8.95 6.24 -1.90
N ALA A 207 9.12 5.14 -1.17
CA ALA A 207 10.42 4.54 -0.91
C ALA A 207 11.10 3.98 -2.18
N LEU A 208 10.31 3.66 -3.21
CA LEU A 208 10.79 3.17 -4.51
C LEU A 208 10.88 4.29 -5.57
N ASP A 209 10.38 5.50 -5.30
CA ASP A 209 10.45 6.62 -6.25
C ASP A 209 11.90 7.12 -6.39
N LEU A 210 12.53 6.84 -7.54
CA LEU A 210 13.92 7.22 -7.83
C LEU A 210 14.18 8.74 -7.78
N ARG A 211 13.13 9.56 -7.85
CA ARG A 211 13.25 11.02 -7.71
C ARG A 211 13.43 11.46 -6.26
N LEU A 212 13.22 10.54 -5.31
CA LEU A 212 13.31 10.77 -3.88
C LEU A 212 14.54 10.04 -3.33
N GLU A 213 15.29 10.72 -2.48
CA GLU A 213 16.50 10.17 -1.89
C GLU A 213 16.20 9.66 -0.48
N PHE A 214 16.19 8.34 -0.33
CA PHE A 214 16.09 7.67 0.96
C PHE A 214 17.27 6.73 1.17
N ARG A 215 17.77 6.66 2.41
CA ARG A 215 18.83 5.73 2.83
C ARG A 215 18.44 4.30 2.47
N SER A 216 19.38 3.54 1.90
CA SER A 216 19.17 2.15 1.55
C SER A 216 20.47 1.34 1.70
N LEU A 217 20.64 0.68 2.85
CA LEU A 217 21.82 -0.11 3.18
C LEU A 217 21.53 -1.62 3.18
N ARG A 218 22.57 -2.42 2.96
CA ARG A 218 22.50 -3.88 3.03
C ARG A 218 22.07 -4.37 4.41
N THR A 219 22.43 -3.62 5.45
CA THR A 219 22.08 -3.89 6.85
C THR A 219 20.63 -3.53 7.19
N ASP A 220 19.81 -3.05 6.24
CA ASP A 220 18.42 -2.66 6.54
C ASP A 220 17.45 -3.85 6.45
N TYR A 221 17.92 -5.02 6.02
CA TYR A 221 17.15 -6.27 5.91
C TYR A 221 18.03 -7.51 6.20
N ASP A 222 17.37 -8.63 6.46
CA ASP A 222 17.99 -9.92 6.74
C ASP A 222 17.61 -10.88 5.61
N LEU A 223 18.60 -11.43 4.91
CA LEU A 223 18.37 -12.34 3.79
C LEU A 223 17.71 -13.65 4.21
N ALA A 224 17.97 -14.15 5.43
CA ALA A 224 17.30 -15.33 5.94
C ALA A 224 15.80 -15.09 6.08
N VAL A 225 15.42 -13.89 6.53
CA VAL A 225 14.02 -13.47 6.54
C VAL A 225 13.50 -13.27 5.12
N VAL A 226 14.20 -12.57 4.24
CA VAL A 226 13.72 -12.30 2.86
C VAL A 226 13.43 -13.60 2.09
N TYR A 227 14.39 -14.52 2.07
CA TYR A 227 14.31 -15.79 1.33
C TYR A 227 13.67 -16.93 2.12
N GLY A 228 13.13 -16.65 3.31
CA GLY A 228 12.49 -17.68 4.12
C GLY A 228 13.40 -18.88 4.45
N PHE A 229 14.66 -18.59 4.75
CA PHE A 229 15.57 -19.58 5.26
C PHE A 229 15.07 -20.10 6.63
N ALA A 230 15.14 -21.41 6.86
CA ALA A 230 14.68 -22.08 8.08
C ALA A 230 13.16 -22.10 8.30
N ALA A 231 12.37 -22.12 7.22
CA ALA A 231 10.91 -22.26 7.26
C ALA A 231 10.27 -21.16 8.14
N PRO A 232 10.36 -19.89 7.71
CA PRO A 232 9.77 -18.78 8.44
C PRO A 232 8.27 -18.99 8.64
N PRO A 233 7.66 -18.31 9.63
CA PRO A 233 6.22 -18.30 9.75
C PRO A 233 5.57 -17.78 8.45
N PRO A 234 4.33 -18.23 8.16
CA PRO A 234 3.55 -17.74 7.03
C PRO A 234 3.51 -16.22 7.00
N LEU A 235 3.55 -15.63 5.80
CA LEU A 235 3.48 -14.18 5.64
C LEU A 235 2.13 -13.62 6.15
N ILE A 236 1.07 -14.43 6.04
CA ILE A 236 -0.28 -14.09 6.46
C ILE A 236 -0.81 -15.22 7.34
N SER A 237 -1.38 -14.89 8.50
CA SER A 237 -1.98 -15.84 9.42
C SER A 237 -3.27 -15.25 9.98
N ASP A 238 -4.40 -15.94 9.79
CA ASP A 238 -5.73 -15.50 10.25
C ASP A 238 -6.11 -14.06 9.83
N GLY A 239 -5.66 -13.65 8.65
CA GLY A 239 -5.87 -12.30 8.11
C GLY A 239 -4.89 -11.24 8.66
N ASP A 240 -4.01 -11.59 9.60
CA ASP A 240 -2.93 -10.72 10.05
C ASP A 240 -1.70 -10.86 9.15
N ILE A 241 -1.13 -9.74 8.72
CA ILE A 241 0.10 -9.71 7.92
C ILE A 241 1.29 -9.66 8.87
N ASP A 242 2.32 -10.47 8.65
CA ASP A 242 3.64 -10.26 9.25
C ASP A 242 4.32 -9.05 8.59
N LEU A 243 3.93 -7.86 9.06
CA LEU A 243 4.46 -6.59 8.58
C LEU A 243 5.96 -6.44 8.77
N PHE A 244 6.55 -7.17 9.72
CA PHE A 244 7.98 -7.14 9.96
C PHE A 244 8.70 -7.90 8.83
N GLN A 245 8.26 -9.12 8.53
CA GLN A 245 8.76 -9.91 7.41
C GLN A 245 8.57 -9.18 6.07
N LEU A 246 7.39 -8.61 5.83
CA LEU A 246 7.09 -7.86 4.60
C LEU A 246 8.02 -6.65 4.45
N LEU A 247 8.41 -6.03 5.55
CA LEU A 247 9.30 -4.87 5.54
C LEU A 247 10.74 -5.23 5.21
N HIS A 248 11.21 -6.42 5.59
CA HIS A 248 12.47 -6.96 5.09
C HIS A 248 12.45 -7.15 3.58
N ILE A 249 11.37 -7.74 3.04
CA ILE A 249 11.17 -7.92 1.59
C ILE A 249 11.16 -6.56 0.89
N ARG A 250 10.43 -5.57 1.41
CA ARG A 250 10.42 -4.20 0.89
C ARG A 250 11.81 -3.58 0.86
N ASN A 251 12.56 -3.66 1.96
CA ASN A 251 13.90 -3.06 2.07
C ASN A 251 14.91 -3.74 1.15
N PHE A 252 14.80 -5.06 0.97
CA PHE A 252 15.57 -5.81 -0.04
C PHE A 252 15.33 -5.21 -1.42
N TRP A 253 14.06 -5.10 -1.86
CA TRP A 253 13.73 -4.55 -3.17
C TRP A 253 14.11 -3.08 -3.30
N LYS A 254 13.87 -2.26 -2.28
CA LYS A 254 14.30 -0.86 -2.26
C LYS A 254 15.78 -0.74 -2.58
N ARG A 255 16.65 -1.51 -1.92
CA ARG A 255 18.10 -1.47 -2.21
C ARG A 255 18.41 -1.87 -3.64
N HIS A 256 17.87 -3.00 -4.09
CA HIS A 256 18.23 -3.54 -5.40
C HIS A 256 17.66 -2.72 -6.57
N LEU A 257 16.54 -2.01 -6.35
CA LEU A 257 15.89 -1.16 -7.35
C LEU A 257 16.39 0.28 -7.33
N THR A 258 16.71 0.85 -6.16
CA THR A 258 17.02 2.29 -6.05
C THR A 258 18.48 2.64 -5.77
N ASN A 259 19.33 1.67 -5.44
CA ASN A 259 20.75 1.92 -5.19
C ASN A 259 21.61 1.61 -6.44
N PRO A 260 22.20 2.62 -7.10
CA PRO A 260 23.06 2.40 -8.27
C PRO A 260 24.33 1.61 -7.94
N GLY A 261 24.80 1.63 -6.69
CA GLY A 261 26.00 0.92 -6.26
C GLY A 261 25.79 -0.57 -5.98
N GLU A 262 24.55 -1.06 -5.98
CA GLU A 262 24.27 -2.50 -5.87
C GLU A 262 24.45 -3.24 -7.21
N ASP A 263 24.30 -2.50 -8.33
CA ASP A 263 24.39 -2.98 -9.72
C ASP A 263 23.59 -4.26 -10.03
N THR A 264 22.42 -4.40 -9.39
CA THR A 264 21.50 -5.54 -9.60
C THR A 264 20.37 -5.17 -10.57
N PHE A 265 19.46 -4.29 -10.15
CA PHE A 265 18.28 -3.90 -10.93
C PHE A 265 18.17 -2.41 -11.12
N TYR A 266 19.08 -1.61 -10.58
CA TYR A 266 18.97 -0.15 -10.68
C TYR A 266 18.89 0.30 -12.14
N ALA A 267 19.80 -0.17 -13.01
CA ALA A 267 19.80 0.23 -14.41
C ALA A 267 18.54 -0.22 -15.17
N VAL A 268 17.99 -1.38 -14.79
CA VAL A 268 16.73 -1.91 -15.31
C VAL A 268 15.60 -1.01 -14.82
N TYR A 269 15.39 -0.89 -13.51
CA TYR A 269 14.37 -0.06 -12.88
C TYR A 269 14.41 1.43 -13.28
N SER A 270 15.59 2.03 -13.42
CA SER A 270 15.77 3.42 -13.85
C SER A 270 15.38 3.65 -15.31
N ASN A 271 15.48 2.61 -16.13
CA ASN A 271 15.18 2.66 -17.56
C ASN A 271 13.81 2.03 -17.90
N ILE A 272 13.07 1.53 -16.91
CA ILE A 272 11.94 0.65 -17.15
C ILE A 272 10.64 1.12 -16.48
N LEU A 273 9.59 1.09 -17.31
CA LEU A 273 8.22 0.69 -17.00
C LEU A 273 8.15 -0.86 -16.84
N GLU A 274 8.31 -1.48 -15.64
CA GLU A 274 8.14 -2.94 -15.28
C GLU A 274 9.33 -3.83 -14.68
N PRO A 275 9.05 -4.86 -13.81
CA PRO A 275 10.02 -5.60 -12.91
C PRO A 275 10.58 -6.99 -13.35
N CYS A 276 11.61 -7.50 -12.64
CA CYS A 276 12.22 -8.86 -12.74
C CYS A 276 11.97 -9.80 -11.53
N ILE A 277 12.11 -11.14 -11.72
CA ILE A 277 12.10 -12.24 -10.69
C ILE A 277 13.47 -12.97 -10.67
N HIS A 278 13.91 -13.54 -9.52
CA HIS A 278 15.14 -14.36 -9.42
C HIS A 278 15.04 -15.66 -8.57
N PRO A 279 15.81 -16.72 -8.94
CA PRO A 279 15.90 -18.01 -8.23
C PRO A 279 16.74 -17.99 -6.92
N LEU A 280 16.50 -18.98 -6.06
CA LEU A 280 17.11 -19.15 -4.71
C LEU A 280 18.61 -19.51 -4.77
N PRO A 281 19.48 -18.99 -3.87
CA PRO A 281 20.83 -19.53 -3.66
C PRO A 281 20.82 -20.87 -2.92
N ARG A 282 21.69 -21.81 -3.33
CA ARG A 282 21.60 -23.23 -2.95
C ARG A 282 22.02 -23.53 -1.50
N THR A 283 22.76 -22.62 -0.85
CA THR A 283 23.21 -22.81 0.54
C THR A 283 23.23 -21.51 1.35
N LEU A 284 23.18 -21.61 2.69
CA LEU A 284 23.33 -20.47 3.61
C LEU A 284 24.71 -19.81 3.49
N SER A 285 25.76 -20.60 3.28
CA SER A 285 27.12 -20.09 3.07
C SER A 285 27.21 -19.28 1.76
N GLU A 286 26.55 -19.72 0.69
CA GLU A 286 26.42 -18.93 -0.55
C GLU A 286 25.66 -17.61 -0.30
N LEU A 287 24.63 -17.60 0.53
CA LEU A 287 23.88 -16.39 0.92
C LEU A 287 24.73 -15.40 1.75
N GLN A 288 25.71 -15.90 2.50
CA GLN A 288 26.60 -15.11 3.36
C GLN A 288 27.83 -14.59 2.62
N GLU A 289 28.40 -15.38 1.70
CA GLU A 289 29.56 -15.02 0.88
C GLU A 289 29.18 -14.14 -0.32
N ARG A 290 27.99 -14.34 -0.91
CA ARG A 290 27.48 -13.58 -2.07
C ARG A 290 26.64 -12.40 -1.57
N GLN A 291 27.31 -11.27 -1.34
CA GLN A 291 26.69 -10.10 -0.69
C GLN A 291 25.66 -9.35 -1.54
N THR A 292 25.61 -9.61 -2.85
CA THR A 292 24.59 -9.13 -3.79
C THR A 292 24.21 -10.27 -4.74
N CYS A 293 22.91 -10.48 -4.98
CA CYS A 293 22.45 -11.47 -5.95
C CYS A 293 22.64 -11.01 -7.42
N GLY A 294 23.39 -9.93 -7.64
CA GLY A 294 23.58 -9.27 -8.93
C GLY A 294 24.81 -9.70 -9.72
N ASP A 295 25.68 -10.56 -9.16
CA ASP A 295 26.88 -11.06 -9.85
C ASP A 295 26.56 -12.18 -10.86
N LEU A 296 25.39 -12.10 -11.51
CA LEU A 296 25.04 -12.87 -12.70
C LEU A 296 25.53 -12.13 -13.95
N SER A 297 26.84 -11.87 -14.01
CA SER A 297 27.52 -11.34 -15.20
C SER A 297 27.41 -12.27 -16.43
N THR A 298 26.77 -13.44 -16.29
CA THR A 298 26.55 -14.42 -17.37
C THR A 298 25.09 -14.72 -17.70
N HIS A 299 24.07 -14.11 -17.05
CA HIS A 299 22.66 -14.53 -17.27
C HIS A 299 21.62 -13.44 -17.44
N LEU A 300 21.93 -12.15 -17.29
CA LEU A 300 20.92 -11.11 -17.48
C LEU A 300 21.01 -10.48 -18.87
N SER A 301 20.11 -10.91 -19.76
CA SER A 301 19.77 -10.13 -20.95
C SER A 301 18.56 -9.26 -20.63
N ARG A 302 18.34 -8.18 -21.39
CA ARG A 302 17.16 -7.31 -21.26
C ARG A 302 15.81 -8.04 -21.35
N ASN A 303 15.81 -9.33 -21.69
CA ASN A 303 14.65 -10.19 -21.85
C ASN A 303 14.15 -10.84 -20.54
N ASP A 304 14.82 -10.63 -19.39
CA ASP A 304 14.51 -11.31 -18.11
C ASP A 304 13.56 -10.51 -17.18
N VAL A 305 12.97 -9.43 -17.70
CA VAL A 305 11.84 -8.70 -17.08
C VAL A 305 10.55 -9.41 -17.48
N GLN A 306 9.76 -9.84 -16.50
CA GLN A 306 8.55 -10.62 -16.74
C GLN A 306 7.31 -9.74 -16.62
N ARG A 307 6.49 -9.73 -17.67
CA ARG A 307 5.20 -9.06 -17.69
C ARG A 307 4.10 -10.06 -17.40
N LEU A 308 3.31 -9.78 -16.35
CA LEU A 308 2.10 -10.53 -16.05
C LEU A 308 0.90 -9.82 -16.67
N THR A 309 0.15 -10.51 -17.51
CA THR A 309 -1.16 -10.02 -17.98
C THR A 309 -2.24 -10.76 -17.22
N LEU A 310 -2.92 -10.06 -16.30
CA LEU A 310 -3.95 -10.64 -15.44
C LEU A 310 -5.34 -10.17 -15.88
N LEU A 311 -6.26 -11.12 -16.04
CA LEU A 311 -7.64 -10.91 -16.45
C LEU A 311 -8.59 -11.39 -15.35
N PRO A 312 -9.48 -10.52 -14.82
CA PRO A 312 -10.48 -10.93 -13.86
C PRO A 312 -11.39 -12.02 -14.43
N THR A 313 -11.65 -13.05 -13.64
CA THR A 313 -12.57 -14.13 -14.01
C THR A 313 -13.93 -13.85 -13.34
N PRO A 314 -15.03 -13.73 -14.10
CA PRO A 314 -16.34 -13.49 -13.52
C PRO A 314 -16.73 -14.65 -12.60
N THR A 315 -17.26 -14.33 -11.41
CA THR A 315 -17.69 -15.34 -10.41
C THR A 315 -18.95 -16.10 -10.81
N THR A 316 -19.59 -15.73 -11.92
CA THR A 316 -20.77 -16.40 -12.48
C THR A 316 -20.37 -17.31 -13.63
N THR A 317 -19.73 -18.44 -13.34
CA THR A 317 -19.62 -19.52 -14.31
C THR A 317 -20.65 -20.57 -13.92
N THR A 318 -21.63 -20.78 -14.79
CA THR A 318 -22.82 -21.61 -14.61
C THR A 318 -22.56 -23.12 -14.58
N ASN A 319 -21.31 -23.57 -14.61
CA ASN A 319 -20.94 -24.98 -14.60
C ASN A 319 -19.85 -25.18 -13.54
N ASN A 320 -19.84 -26.33 -12.87
CA ASN A 320 -18.99 -26.74 -11.73
C ASN A 320 -17.45 -26.65 -11.92
N THR A 321 -16.91 -25.84 -12.83
CA THR A 321 -15.47 -25.57 -12.92
C THR A 321 -15.04 -24.75 -11.72
N THR A 322 -14.36 -25.39 -10.77
CA THR A 322 -13.80 -24.69 -9.61
C THR A 322 -12.73 -23.73 -10.12
N VAL A 323 -12.96 -22.42 -9.99
CA VAL A 323 -12.03 -21.36 -10.45
C VAL A 323 -10.65 -21.47 -9.76
N TRP A 324 -10.54 -22.27 -8.69
CA TRP A 324 -9.32 -22.58 -7.97
C TRP A 324 -9.20 -24.10 -7.72
N PRO A 325 -8.37 -24.84 -8.46
CA PRO A 325 -8.28 -26.29 -8.39
C PRO A 325 -7.90 -26.83 -6.99
N PRO A 326 -8.33 -28.06 -6.61
CA PRO A 326 -7.99 -28.64 -5.31
C PRO A 326 -6.49 -28.73 -5.03
N LEU A 327 -5.67 -29.09 -6.02
CA LEU A 327 -4.21 -29.11 -5.92
C LEU A 327 -3.65 -27.70 -5.64
N PHE A 328 -4.21 -26.67 -6.27
CA PHE A 328 -3.77 -25.29 -6.07
C PHE A 328 -4.18 -24.80 -4.68
N ASN A 329 -5.35 -25.24 -4.21
CA ASN A 329 -5.85 -24.96 -2.87
C ASN A 329 -5.06 -25.68 -1.76
N SER A 330 -4.40 -26.81 -2.04
CA SER A 330 -3.52 -27.44 -1.04
C SER A 330 -2.24 -26.62 -0.83
N ALA A 331 -1.69 -26.04 -1.90
CA ALA A 331 -0.51 -25.16 -1.83
C ALA A 331 -0.85 -23.79 -1.21
N HIS A 332 -1.90 -23.13 -1.70
CA HIS A 332 -2.38 -21.85 -1.18
C HIS A 332 -3.87 -21.92 -0.85
N PRO A 333 -4.22 -22.25 0.41
CA PRO A 333 -5.60 -22.41 0.81
C PRO A 333 -6.39 -21.10 0.75
N ILE A 334 -7.61 -21.18 0.22
CA ILE A 334 -8.61 -20.14 0.33
C ILE A 334 -9.01 -19.97 1.80
N SER A 335 -9.10 -18.74 2.29
CA SER A 335 -9.45 -18.48 3.69
C SER A 335 -10.93 -18.79 3.95
N PRO A 336 -11.30 -19.74 4.83
CA PRO A 336 -12.72 -20.09 5.04
C PRO A 336 -13.54 -18.95 5.67
N THR A 337 -12.88 -17.94 6.24
CA THR A 337 -13.54 -16.81 6.93
C THR A 337 -13.95 -15.69 5.98
N ILE A 338 -13.42 -15.66 4.76
CA ILE A 338 -13.72 -14.63 3.77
C ILE A 338 -14.91 -15.09 2.88
N PRO A 339 -15.93 -14.26 2.66
CA PRO A 339 -17.02 -14.60 1.75
C PRO A 339 -16.55 -14.71 0.30
N ALA A 340 -17.08 -15.67 -0.47
CA ALA A 340 -16.74 -15.85 -1.88
C ALA A 340 -16.96 -14.59 -2.74
N ALA A 341 -18.02 -13.84 -2.46
CA ALA A 341 -18.34 -12.59 -3.16
C ALA A 341 -17.30 -11.46 -2.94
N SER A 342 -16.43 -11.58 -1.93
CA SER A 342 -15.36 -10.61 -1.67
C SER A 342 -14.04 -10.95 -2.36
N ARG A 343 -13.96 -12.14 -2.97
CA ARG A 343 -12.80 -12.62 -3.70
C ARG A 343 -12.84 -12.18 -5.15
N ILE A 344 -11.65 -11.94 -5.69
CA ILE A 344 -11.48 -11.69 -7.12
C ILE A 344 -10.55 -12.78 -7.62
N TYR A 345 -11.07 -13.66 -8.48
CA TYR A 345 -10.26 -14.62 -9.19
C TYR A 345 -9.74 -14.02 -10.47
N PHE A 346 -8.56 -14.47 -10.90
CA PHE A 346 -7.96 -14.04 -12.15
C PHE A 346 -7.20 -15.19 -12.79
N HIS A 347 -7.15 -15.14 -14.11
CA HIS A 347 -6.24 -15.95 -14.91
C HIS A 347 -5.33 -15.01 -15.70
N GLY A 348 -4.26 -15.53 -16.26
CA GLY A 348 -3.31 -14.70 -16.96
C GLY A 348 -2.24 -15.47 -17.68
N THR A 349 -1.31 -14.71 -18.23
CA THR A 349 -0.12 -15.27 -18.89
C THR A 349 1.10 -14.47 -18.48
N GLN A 350 2.23 -15.17 -18.41
CA GLN A 350 3.53 -14.56 -18.24
C GLN A 350 4.20 -14.47 -19.62
N SER A 351 4.87 -13.34 -19.87
CA SER A 351 5.60 -13.12 -21.11
C SER A 351 6.89 -12.34 -20.84
N PRO A 352 7.99 -12.64 -21.56
CA PRO A 352 9.19 -11.82 -21.51
C PRO A 352 8.94 -10.46 -22.16
N CYS A 353 9.52 -9.40 -21.60
CA CYS A 353 9.39 -8.04 -22.14
C CYS A 353 10.18 -7.89 -23.46
N THR A 354 9.53 -8.09 -24.61
CA THR A 354 10.14 -7.83 -25.94
C THR A 354 9.98 -6.37 -26.37
N GLN A 355 11.03 -5.77 -26.96
CA GLN A 355 10.98 -4.39 -27.45
C GLN A 355 9.89 -4.14 -28.51
N PRO A 356 9.27 -2.95 -28.56
CA PRO A 356 8.25 -2.59 -29.54
C PRO A 356 8.73 -2.53 -31.01
N ASN A 357 10.04 -2.64 -31.26
CA ASN A 357 10.63 -2.45 -32.60
C ASN A 357 11.02 -3.74 -33.32
N HIS A 358 10.79 -4.92 -32.73
CA HIS A 358 10.98 -6.18 -33.45
C HIS A 358 9.64 -6.69 -34.00
N PRO A 359 9.53 -6.97 -35.32
CA PRO A 359 8.34 -7.61 -35.86
C PRO A 359 8.11 -8.94 -35.14
N PRO A 360 6.85 -9.27 -34.79
CA PRO A 360 6.53 -10.53 -34.13
C PRO A 360 7.09 -11.67 -34.99
N THR A 361 8.00 -12.43 -34.40
CA THR A 361 8.50 -13.64 -35.06
C THR A 361 7.31 -14.60 -35.15
N PRO A 362 7.01 -15.17 -36.33
CA PRO A 362 5.86 -16.07 -36.45
C PRO A 362 6.03 -17.24 -35.47
N PRO A 363 4.95 -17.63 -34.77
CA PRO A 363 5.00 -18.69 -33.77
C PRO A 363 5.44 -19.99 -34.46
N THR A 364 6.68 -20.35 -34.26
CA THR A 364 7.24 -21.61 -34.75
C THR A 364 6.94 -22.65 -33.69
N THR A 365 5.99 -23.53 -34.00
CA THR A 365 5.69 -24.81 -33.31
C THR A 365 5.72 -24.81 -31.77
N ALA A 366 4.51 -24.78 -31.18
CA ALA A 366 4.22 -25.12 -29.78
C ALA A 366 5.06 -24.37 -28.72
N THR A 367 4.93 -23.05 -28.65
CA THR A 367 5.39 -22.28 -27.48
C THR A 367 4.51 -22.63 -26.27
N THR A 368 5.06 -23.35 -25.30
CA THR A 368 4.51 -23.58 -23.97
C THR A 368 4.36 -22.24 -23.25
N GLN A 369 3.20 -21.62 -23.39
CA GLN A 369 2.90 -20.35 -22.72
C GLN A 369 2.66 -20.58 -21.24
N GLU A 370 3.43 -19.89 -20.39
CA GLU A 370 3.28 -19.89 -18.94
C GLU A 370 1.92 -19.29 -18.55
N ARG A 371 1.09 -20.10 -17.90
CA ARG A 371 -0.25 -19.73 -17.47
C ARG A 371 -0.24 -19.26 -16.04
N ILE A 372 -1.16 -18.36 -15.72
CA ILE A 372 -1.36 -17.85 -14.37
C ILE A 372 -2.79 -18.16 -13.98
N LEU A 373 -2.98 -18.68 -12.76
CA LEU A 373 -4.27 -18.73 -12.10
C LEU A 373 -4.11 -18.22 -10.67
N GLY A 374 -5.04 -17.43 -10.18
CA GLY A 374 -4.92 -16.85 -8.85
C GLY A 374 -6.18 -16.20 -8.32
N PHE A 375 -6.07 -15.71 -7.10
CA PHE A 375 -7.14 -15.00 -6.41
C PHE A 375 -6.61 -13.90 -5.50
N THR A 376 -7.47 -12.94 -5.18
CA THR A 376 -7.24 -11.98 -4.10
C THR A 376 -8.36 -12.02 -3.05
N GLU A 377 -8.00 -11.84 -1.79
CA GLU A 377 -8.91 -11.75 -0.65
C GLU A 377 -8.69 -10.44 0.11
N PRO A 378 -9.74 -9.72 0.53
CA PRO A 378 -9.55 -8.56 1.40
C PRO A 378 -8.95 -8.99 2.74
N LEU A 379 -8.03 -8.17 3.25
CA LEU A 379 -7.49 -8.32 4.59
C LEU A 379 -8.02 -7.19 5.49
N PRO A 380 -8.11 -7.44 6.81
CA PRO A 380 -8.39 -6.39 7.79
C PRO A 380 -7.41 -5.21 7.67
N SER A 381 -7.87 -4.03 8.10
CA SER A 381 -7.02 -2.84 8.17
C SER A 381 -5.82 -3.07 9.08
N GLN A 382 -4.63 -2.66 8.62
CA GLN A 382 -3.39 -2.75 9.38
C GLN A 382 -3.13 -1.41 10.07
N SER A 383 -3.31 -1.37 11.39
CA SER A 383 -3.23 -0.13 12.18
C SER A 383 -4.15 0.98 11.62
N SER A 384 -5.41 0.62 11.36
CA SER A 384 -6.43 1.49 10.77
C SER A 384 -6.24 1.89 9.31
N ILE A 385 -5.12 1.52 8.66
CA ILE A 385 -4.93 1.73 7.22
C ILE A 385 -5.70 0.62 6.47
N PRO A 386 -6.69 0.94 5.62
CA PRO A 386 -7.46 -0.04 4.87
C PRO A 386 -6.80 -0.38 3.53
N GLY A 387 -7.46 -1.23 2.73
CA GLY A 387 -7.07 -1.49 1.33
C GLY A 387 -6.08 -2.62 1.12
N TRP A 388 -5.69 -3.33 2.17
CA TRP A 388 -4.83 -4.51 2.09
C TRP A 388 -5.58 -5.69 1.47
N ARG A 389 -4.92 -6.43 0.57
CA ARG A 389 -5.45 -7.69 0.05
C ARG A 389 -4.37 -8.76 0.06
N ARG A 390 -4.73 -9.97 0.44
CA ARG A 390 -3.94 -11.17 0.16
C ARG A 390 -4.03 -11.45 -1.32
N ILE A 391 -2.93 -11.84 -1.94
CA ILE A 391 -2.90 -12.33 -3.31
C ILE A 391 -2.16 -13.67 -3.32
N CYS A 392 -2.79 -14.67 -3.94
CA CYS A 392 -2.18 -15.96 -4.20
C CYS A 392 -2.34 -16.28 -5.68
N PHE A 393 -1.30 -16.81 -6.31
CA PHE A 393 -1.38 -17.29 -7.69
C PHE A 393 -0.31 -18.33 -7.95
N ILE A 394 -0.53 -19.11 -9.01
CA ILE A 394 0.41 -20.11 -9.47
C ILE A 394 0.74 -19.78 -10.92
N ILE A 395 2.03 -19.71 -11.22
CA ILE A 395 2.54 -19.67 -12.60
C ILE A 395 2.92 -21.10 -12.96
N TYR A 396 2.33 -21.64 -14.03
CA TYR A 396 2.55 -23.03 -14.39
C TYR A 396 2.54 -23.28 -15.89
N THR A 397 3.23 -24.37 -16.27
CA THR A 397 3.22 -24.94 -17.61
C THR A 397 2.96 -26.43 -17.49
N VAL A 398 1.94 -26.92 -18.20
CA VAL A 398 1.59 -28.35 -18.21
C VAL A 398 2.40 -29.12 -19.24
N ASN A 399 2.74 -30.37 -18.93
CA ASN A 399 3.30 -31.30 -19.90
C ASN A 399 2.17 -31.82 -20.82
N ALA A 400 2.15 -31.34 -22.05
CA ALA A 400 1.08 -31.63 -23.01
C ALA A 400 0.95 -33.13 -23.34
N GLU A 401 2.04 -33.89 -23.29
CA GLU A 401 2.01 -35.33 -23.59
C GLU A 401 1.22 -36.11 -22.53
N SER A 402 1.39 -35.75 -21.26
CA SER A 402 0.71 -36.38 -20.12
C SER A 402 -0.77 -36.01 -20.06
N VAL A 403 -1.11 -34.76 -20.36
CA VAL A 403 -2.52 -34.31 -20.45
C VAL A 403 -3.26 -35.09 -21.54
N LEU A 404 -2.61 -35.30 -22.70
CA LEU A 404 -3.20 -36.03 -23.82
C LEU A 404 -3.38 -37.51 -23.47
N ALA A 405 -2.37 -38.17 -22.89
CA ALA A 405 -2.42 -39.58 -22.54
C ALA A 405 -3.61 -39.92 -21.62
N GLU A 406 -3.86 -39.14 -20.57
CA GLU A 406 -4.97 -39.38 -19.64
C GLU A 406 -6.35 -39.10 -20.27
N THR A 407 -6.44 -38.15 -21.22
CA THR A 407 -7.71 -37.93 -21.95
C THR A 407 -8.07 -39.04 -22.95
N TYR A 408 -7.11 -39.89 -23.35
CA TYR A 408 -7.38 -41.05 -24.21
C TYR A 408 -7.81 -42.29 -23.42
N ASP A 409 -7.35 -42.45 -22.18
CA ASP A 409 -7.66 -43.61 -21.32
C ASP A 409 -9.09 -43.58 -20.75
N THR A 410 -9.75 -42.42 -20.76
CA THR A 410 -11.18 -42.31 -20.38
C THR A 410 -12.15 -42.78 -21.45
N ASN A 411 -11.67 -43.12 -22.66
CA ASN A 411 -12.53 -43.73 -23.68
C ASN A 411 -12.74 -45.20 -23.34
N THR A 412 -13.84 -45.52 -22.66
CA THR A 412 -14.25 -46.91 -22.41
C THR A 412 -14.36 -47.67 -23.74
N VAL A 413 -13.53 -48.70 -23.88
CA VAL A 413 -13.59 -49.65 -24.98
C VAL A 413 -14.44 -50.83 -24.50
N ASP A 414 -15.53 -51.13 -25.20
CA ASP A 414 -16.32 -52.32 -24.89
C ASP A 414 -15.54 -53.60 -25.19
N GLY A 415 -15.98 -54.73 -24.62
CA GLY A 415 -15.33 -56.05 -24.74
C GLY A 415 -15.11 -56.60 -26.15
N ASP A 416 -15.58 -55.90 -27.19
CA ASP A 416 -15.36 -56.21 -28.61
C ASP A 416 -14.39 -55.24 -29.32
N GLY A 417 -13.68 -54.37 -28.58
CA GLY A 417 -12.64 -53.50 -29.13
C GLY A 417 -13.15 -52.26 -29.88
N ASN A 418 -14.44 -51.95 -29.79
CA ASN A 418 -15.02 -50.73 -30.35
C ASN A 418 -15.04 -49.62 -29.28
N VAL A 419 -14.59 -48.43 -29.68
CA VAL A 419 -14.70 -47.21 -28.87
C VAL A 419 -16.19 -46.88 -28.73
N VAL A 420 -16.70 -46.88 -27.50
CA VAL A 420 -18.05 -46.40 -27.22
C VAL A 420 -17.98 -44.88 -27.19
N ASP A 421 -18.44 -44.24 -28.25
CA ASP A 421 -18.75 -42.80 -28.24
C ASP A 421 -20.01 -42.64 -27.38
N ASP A 422 -19.80 -42.51 -26.06
CA ASP A 422 -20.88 -42.16 -25.15
C ASP A 422 -21.23 -40.70 -25.47
N GLY A 423 -22.22 -40.53 -26.36
CA GLY A 423 -22.60 -39.30 -27.08
C GLY A 423 -23.07 -38.14 -26.21
N VAL A 424 -22.31 -37.80 -25.17
CA VAL A 424 -22.39 -36.55 -24.45
C VAL A 424 -21.68 -35.53 -25.32
N ASN A 425 -22.50 -34.82 -26.10
CA ASN A 425 -22.16 -33.55 -26.75
C ASN A 425 -21.14 -32.78 -25.90
N GLY A 426 -20.04 -32.34 -26.52
CA GLY A 426 -18.89 -31.68 -25.90
C GLY A 426 -19.19 -30.34 -25.24
N GLU A 427 -20.02 -30.34 -24.21
CA GLU A 427 -20.41 -29.22 -23.36
C GLU A 427 -20.35 -29.69 -21.90
N GLY A 428 -19.14 -30.01 -21.41
CA GLY A 428 -18.99 -30.44 -20.02
C GLY A 428 -17.68 -31.16 -19.68
N ARG A 429 -16.62 -31.07 -20.49
CA ARG A 429 -15.31 -31.56 -20.05
C ARG A 429 -14.85 -30.73 -18.86
N GLU A 430 -14.94 -31.31 -17.67
CA GLU A 430 -14.28 -30.83 -16.47
C GLU A 430 -12.81 -30.61 -16.83
N GLU A 431 -12.32 -29.39 -16.67
CA GLU A 431 -10.94 -29.05 -16.99
C GLU A 431 -10.05 -29.98 -16.16
N TRP A 432 -9.32 -30.88 -16.84
CA TRP A 432 -8.49 -31.87 -16.16
C TRP A 432 -7.39 -31.15 -15.37
N PHE A 433 -7.28 -31.46 -14.07
CA PHE A 433 -6.23 -30.98 -13.20
C PHE A 433 -5.54 -32.17 -12.53
N PRO A 434 -4.19 -32.23 -12.57
CA PRO A 434 -3.43 -33.23 -11.83
C PRO A 434 -3.75 -33.22 -10.34
N SER A 435 -3.59 -34.38 -9.69
CA SER A 435 -3.73 -34.52 -8.24
C SER A 435 -2.44 -34.24 -7.46
N THR A 436 -1.30 -34.08 -8.17
CA THR A 436 0.05 -33.92 -7.61
C THR A 436 0.87 -32.93 -8.44
N TRP A 437 1.91 -32.36 -7.86
CA TRP A 437 2.90 -31.46 -8.49
C TRP A 437 4.01 -32.20 -9.26
N ALA A 438 3.83 -33.49 -9.57
CA ALA A 438 4.84 -34.29 -10.25
C ALA A 438 5.30 -33.69 -11.59
N THR A 439 6.59 -33.87 -11.91
CA THR A 439 7.23 -33.45 -13.17
C THR A 439 6.57 -34.06 -14.41
N ASP A 440 5.91 -35.20 -14.25
CA ASP A 440 5.17 -35.85 -15.32
C ASP A 440 4.02 -34.95 -15.79
N TYR A 441 3.44 -34.14 -14.91
CA TYR A 441 2.29 -33.28 -15.20
C TYR A 441 2.66 -31.82 -15.43
N PHE A 442 3.66 -31.30 -14.71
CA PHE A 442 4.07 -29.91 -14.80
C PHE A 442 5.53 -29.80 -15.27
N LEU A 443 5.75 -28.97 -16.28
CA LEU A 443 7.09 -28.53 -16.67
C LEU A 443 7.61 -27.40 -15.75
N LEU A 444 6.68 -26.63 -15.18
CA LEU A 444 6.91 -25.55 -14.22
C LEU A 444 5.66 -25.39 -13.35
N ALA A 445 5.83 -25.18 -12.05
CA ALA A 445 4.76 -24.72 -11.16
C ALA A 445 5.34 -23.93 -9.98
N ASP A 446 5.21 -22.60 -10.02
CA ASP A 446 5.66 -21.71 -8.97
C ASP A 446 4.44 -21.12 -8.25
N GLY A 447 4.36 -21.32 -6.94
CA GLY A 447 3.32 -20.78 -6.07
C GLY A 447 3.74 -19.46 -5.46
N TYR A 448 2.87 -18.44 -5.54
CA TYR A 448 3.12 -17.10 -5.03
C TYR A 448 2.11 -16.77 -3.94
N GLU A 449 2.59 -16.31 -2.79
CA GLU A 449 1.78 -15.70 -1.74
C GLU A 449 2.34 -14.32 -1.37
N GLY A 450 1.46 -13.32 -1.37
CA GLY A 450 1.85 -11.96 -1.05
C GLY A 450 0.69 -11.06 -0.65
N VAL A 451 1.00 -9.78 -0.62
CA VAL A 451 0.07 -8.71 -0.25
C VAL A 451 0.03 -7.67 -1.35
N VAL A 452 -1.17 -7.33 -1.81
CA VAL A 452 -1.43 -6.10 -2.56
C VAL A 452 -1.51 -4.97 -1.55
N LEU A 453 -0.63 -3.99 -1.69
CA LEU A 453 -0.53 -2.86 -0.78
C LEU A 453 -1.71 -1.89 -0.96
N PRO A 454 -2.02 -1.07 0.07
CA PRO A 454 -3.00 0.02 -0.06
C PRO A 454 -2.72 0.89 -1.29
N GLY A 455 -3.78 1.23 -2.01
CA GLY A 455 -3.69 1.91 -3.32
C GLY A 455 -3.60 0.97 -4.52
N GLY A 456 -3.33 -0.33 -4.31
CA GLY A 456 -3.46 -1.37 -5.35
C GLY A 456 -2.32 -1.42 -6.39
N GLY A 457 -1.39 -0.47 -6.35
CA GLY A 457 -0.35 -0.34 -7.38
C GLY A 457 0.88 -1.24 -7.21
N ILE A 458 1.06 -1.85 -6.03
CA ILE A 458 2.23 -2.69 -5.71
C ILE A 458 1.77 -3.97 -5.04
N MET A 459 2.32 -5.10 -5.46
CA MET A 459 2.22 -6.38 -4.78
C MET A 459 3.61 -6.92 -4.46
N MET A 460 3.79 -7.51 -3.28
CA MET A 460 5.05 -8.12 -2.90
C MET A 460 4.81 -9.28 -1.94
N GLY A 461 5.74 -10.22 -1.91
CA GLY A 461 5.61 -11.43 -1.11
C GLY A 461 6.72 -12.42 -1.38
N ARG A 462 6.39 -13.70 -1.31
CA ARG A 462 7.29 -14.80 -1.65
C ARG A 462 6.71 -15.75 -2.66
N TRP A 463 7.58 -16.37 -3.43
CA TRP A 463 7.28 -17.49 -4.30
C TRP A 463 7.99 -18.76 -3.83
N VAL A 464 7.47 -19.92 -4.22
CA VAL A 464 8.03 -21.25 -3.94
C VAL A 464 7.84 -22.16 -5.16
N ASP A 465 8.85 -22.95 -5.49
CA ASP A 465 8.75 -24.04 -6.48
C ASP A 465 7.90 -25.18 -5.88
N LEU A 466 6.77 -25.47 -6.51
CA LEU A 466 5.83 -26.50 -6.05
C LEU A 466 6.23 -27.89 -6.52
N ILE A 467 6.94 -28.03 -7.65
CA ILE A 467 7.37 -29.33 -8.17
C ILE A 467 8.44 -29.93 -7.25
N GLY A 468 9.39 -29.11 -6.81
CA GLY A 468 10.46 -29.51 -5.89
C GLY A 468 9.99 -29.94 -4.49
N THR A 469 8.73 -29.68 -4.13
CA THR A 469 8.20 -29.96 -2.77
C THR A 469 7.72 -31.40 -2.55
N GLU A 470 7.42 -32.16 -3.61
CA GLU A 470 6.87 -33.53 -3.50
C GLU A 470 7.92 -34.65 -3.49
N GLY A 471 9.20 -34.32 -3.68
CA GLY A 471 10.29 -35.29 -3.86
C GLY A 471 10.75 -36.08 -2.62
N GLU A 472 10.28 -35.81 -1.41
CA GLU A 472 10.76 -36.49 -0.18
C GLU A 472 9.63 -36.92 0.75
N GLY A 473 9.04 -38.09 0.46
CA GLY A 473 8.31 -38.88 1.44
C GLY A 473 9.26 -39.55 2.44
N GLU A 474 9.06 -39.26 3.72
CA GLU A 474 9.42 -40.02 4.94
C GLU A 474 10.86 -40.57 5.12
N MET A 475 11.48 -40.10 6.21
CA MET A 475 12.58 -40.73 6.97
C MET A 475 13.96 -40.86 6.29
N GLY A 476 14.73 -39.78 6.35
CA GLY A 476 16.19 -39.82 6.28
C GLY A 476 16.80 -38.55 6.86
N MET A 477 17.46 -38.63 8.02
CA MET A 477 18.27 -37.52 8.52
C MET A 477 19.41 -37.21 7.54
N GLY A 478 19.36 -36.04 6.91
CA GLY A 478 20.39 -35.48 6.02
C GLY A 478 20.22 -36.03 4.59
N THR A 479 19.72 -35.29 3.61
CA THR A 479 20.03 -33.91 3.21
C THR A 479 18.81 -33.33 2.48
N GLY A 480 17.88 -32.71 3.21
CA GLY A 480 16.66 -32.16 2.61
C GLY A 480 16.96 -31.07 1.60
N VAL A 481 16.71 -31.36 0.32
CA VAL A 481 16.73 -30.34 -0.73
C VAL A 481 15.49 -29.47 -0.51
N ARG A 482 15.70 -28.29 0.05
CA ARG A 482 14.63 -27.32 0.30
C ARG A 482 14.00 -26.89 -1.02
N ALA A 483 12.67 -26.77 -1.04
CA ALA A 483 11.97 -26.09 -2.12
C ALA A 483 12.60 -24.72 -2.38
N ASP A 484 12.92 -24.44 -3.64
CA ASP A 484 13.42 -23.14 -4.05
C ASP A 484 12.36 -22.08 -3.76
N MET A 485 12.74 -20.99 -3.08
CA MET A 485 11.81 -19.93 -2.71
C MET A 485 12.50 -18.57 -2.75
N GLY A 486 11.74 -17.49 -2.91
CA GLY A 486 12.36 -16.17 -2.96
C GLY A 486 11.38 -15.03 -2.82
N PRO A 487 11.88 -13.80 -2.61
CA PRO A 487 11.02 -12.63 -2.61
C PRO A 487 10.52 -12.36 -4.04
N PHE A 488 9.36 -11.71 -4.14
CA PHE A 488 8.92 -11.08 -5.39
C PHE A 488 8.41 -9.66 -5.12
N ILE A 489 8.43 -8.84 -6.16
CA ILE A 489 7.72 -7.58 -6.22
C ILE A 489 7.18 -7.36 -7.63
N PHE A 490 5.94 -6.90 -7.73
CA PHE A 490 5.36 -6.42 -8.97
C PHE A 490 4.65 -5.09 -8.72
N TRP A 491 4.55 -4.28 -9.76
CA TRP A 491 3.77 -3.05 -9.74
C TRP A 491 3.00 -2.91 -11.05
N VAL A 492 1.93 -2.12 -11.01
CA VAL A 492 1.14 -1.81 -12.20
C VAL A 492 1.96 -0.90 -13.12
N GLY A 493 2.14 -1.33 -14.38
CA GLY A 493 2.81 -0.60 -15.46
C GLY A 493 1.90 0.36 -16.21
#